data_AF-A0A8B7E5X8-F1
#
_entry.id   AF-A0A8B7E5X8-F1
#
_cell.length_a   1.000
_cell.length_b   1.000
_cell.length_c   1.000
_cell.angle_alpha   90.00
_cell.angle_beta   90.00
_cell.angle_gamma   90.00
#
_symmetry.space_group_name_H-M   'P 1'
#
loop_
_entity.id
_entity.type
_entity.pdbx_description
1 polymer ?
#
loop_
_entity_poly.entity_id
_entity_poly.type
_entity_poly.pdbx_seq_one_letter_code
_entity_poly.pdbx_strand_id
1 'polypeptide(L)'
;MINNIQEECKQHCGRLFKVSQQSERFNHQNNCQTPIPISTTLSTPSSQTTLTDIFALNSTSVITRDIDAVALHIIKQKMLQTTSNVIEFQTDGPRPLCFTSTPKAYKESKDATLRTVRKRQSQLNDYISTTCGGSIRSKINQTTTLLKSFNENEQEIILSNSNISKTKISAEEITSLKANMSSTYANMKILSRWLKTNNIICASNAQQRSLAKKWSCDDLIIEKAPFMVEKKKSKGSFEIKELPCAYINNLHGHIVNVLDRLER
;
A
#
# COMPACT_ATOMS: atom_id res chain seq x y z
N MET A 1 44.72 -6.54 7.08
CA MET A 1 44.48 -6.31 5.63
C MET A 1 43.12 -5.64 5.36
N ILE A 2 42.67 -4.69 6.21
CA ILE A 2 41.42 -3.92 6.02
C ILE A 2 41.63 -2.40 6.22
N ASN A 3 42.82 -1.96 6.66
CA ASN A 3 43.07 -0.56 6.98
C ASN A 3 43.70 0.29 5.86
N ASN A 4 43.98 -0.28 4.68
CA ASN A 4 44.64 0.46 3.57
C ASN A 4 43.69 0.92 2.46
N ILE A 5 42.38 0.65 2.53
CA ILE A 5 41.42 1.03 1.47
C ILE A 5 40.70 2.36 1.81
N GLN A 6 40.76 2.82 3.07
CA GLN A 6 40.10 4.07 3.47
C GLN A 6 40.93 5.35 3.26
N GLU A 7 42.23 5.24 2.96
CA GLU A 7 43.08 6.41 2.72
C GLU A 7 43.18 6.83 1.25
N GLU A 8 42.97 5.92 0.29
CA GLU A 8 43.05 6.26 -1.14
C GLU A 8 41.79 6.99 -1.68
N CYS A 9 40.63 6.83 -1.05
CA CYS A 9 39.42 7.56 -1.47
C CYS A 9 39.35 9.02 -0.96
N LYS A 10 40.27 9.45 -0.09
CA LYS A 10 40.28 10.83 0.45
C LYS A 10 41.18 11.81 -0.30
N GLN A 11 42.03 11.35 -1.21
CA GLN A 11 42.97 12.23 -1.93
C GLN A 11 42.51 12.66 -3.33
N HIS A 12 41.39 12.14 -3.87
CA HIS A 12 40.99 12.43 -5.25
C HIS A 12 39.79 13.36 -5.49
N CYS A 13 39.19 13.97 -4.46
CA CYS A 13 38.10 14.95 -4.64
C CYS A 13 38.40 16.32 -4.02
N GLY A 14 39.65 16.77 -4.13
CA GLY A 14 40.07 18.12 -3.73
C GLY A 14 40.32 19.02 -4.93
N ARG A 15 39.27 19.52 -5.60
CA ARG A 15 39.30 20.79 -6.37
C ARG A 15 37.89 21.19 -6.84
N LEU A 16 37.49 22.41 -6.42
CA LEU A 16 36.51 23.31 -7.04
C LEU A 16 35.03 22.88 -6.82
N PHE A 17 34.14 23.58 -6.10
CA PHE A 17 33.93 25.02 -5.87
C PHE A 17 33.32 25.26 -4.47
N LYS A 18 33.77 26.33 -3.80
CA LYS A 18 33.02 26.97 -2.69
C LYS A 18 31.78 27.63 -3.28
N VAL A 19 30.58 27.22 -2.85
CA VAL A 19 29.39 28.08 -2.92
C VAL A 19 29.00 28.40 -1.49
N SER A 20 29.14 29.68 -1.16
CA SER A 20 28.78 30.30 0.11
C SER A 20 27.29 30.17 0.37
N GLN A 21 26.94 29.69 1.56
CA GLN A 21 25.62 29.90 2.16
C GLN A 21 25.41 31.41 2.37
N GLN A 22 24.60 32.04 1.52
CA GLN A 22 23.94 33.31 1.81
C GLN A 22 22.46 33.18 1.45
N SER A 23 21.65 33.05 2.50
CA SER A 23 20.29 33.60 2.64
C SER A 23 19.43 33.75 1.37
N GLU A 24 18.66 32.72 1.03
CA GLU A 24 17.43 32.88 0.22
C GLU A 24 16.26 33.28 1.14
N ARG A 25 16.35 34.49 1.68
CA ARG A 25 15.18 35.29 2.07
C ARG A 25 15.31 36.60 1.30
N PHE A 26 14.23 36.99 0.63
CA PHE A 26 14.08 38.11 -0.31
C PHE A 26 14.56 37.85 -1.75
N ASN A 27 13.59 37.55 -2.62
CA ASN A 27 13.43 38.20 -3.93
C ASN A 27 12.13 37.74 -4.62
N HIS A 28 11.00 38.07 -3.99
CA HIS A 28 9.70 38.14 -4.67
C HIS A 28 9.28 39.61 -4.65
N GLN A 29 9.92 40.45 -5.47
CA GLN A 29 9.35 41.77 -5.83
C GLN A 29 10.01 42.52 -7.00
N ASN A 30 11.17 42.11 -7.53
CA ASN A 30 11.86 42.88 -8.58
C ASN A 30 11.92 42.19 -9.95
N ASN A 31 10.77 41.83 -10.53
CA ASN A 31 10.72 41.43 -11.95
C ASN A 31 9.73 42.25 -12.80
N CYS A 32 9.29 43.40 -12.28
CA CYS A 32 8.58 44.41 -13.05
C CYS A 32 9.47 45.65 -13.11
N GLN A 33 10.17 45.86 -14.23
CA GLN A 33 10.79 47.10 -14.73
C GLN A 33 12.23 46.89 -15.23
N THR A 34 12.35 46.33 -16.43
CA THR A 34 13.39 46.73 -17.39
C THR A 34 12.81 46.63 -18.81
N PRO A 35 12.85 47.70 -19.62
CA PRO A 35 12.44 47.62 -21.02
C PRO A 35 13.57 46.95 -21.82
N ILE A 36 13.28 45.79 -22.40
CA ILE A 36 14.17 45.14 -23.37
C ILE A 36 14.02 45.92 -24.70
N PRO A 37 15.13 46.34 -25.35
CA PRO A 37 15.04 47.02 -26.63
C PRO A 37 14.56 46.03 -27.71
N ILE A 38 13.43 46.35 -28.31
CA ILE A 38 12.85 45.61 -29.43
C ILE A 38 13.69 45.93 -30.67
N SER A 39 14.62 45.05 -31.04
CA SER A 39 15.17 45.04 -32.39
C SER A 39 14.07 44.54 -33.34
N THR A 40 13.47 45.51 -34.03
CA THR A 40 12.51 45.33 -35.12
C THR A 40 13.14 44.55 -36.27
N THR A 41 12.87 43.25 -36.31
CA THR A 41 12.58 42.53 -37.57
C THR A 41 11.33 41.69 -37.35
N LEU A 42 10.19 42.39 -37.40
CA LEU A 42 8.87 41.82 -37.45
C LEU A 42 8.77 41.01 -38.76
N SER A 43 9.01 39.70 -38.71
CA SER A 43 8.34 38.81 -39.65
C SER A 43 6.90 38.69 -39.14
N THR A 44 5.99 39.36 -39.83
CA THR A 44 4.56 39.25 -39.58
C THR A 44 4.15 37.77 -39.73
N PRO A 45 3.59 37.11 -38.71
CA PRO A 45 2.88 35.87 -38.94
C PRO A 45 1.58 36.23 -39.67
N SER A 46 1.56 36.02 -40.98
CA SER A 46 0.52 36.45 -41.90
C SER A 46 -0.69 35.52 -41.98
N SER A 47 -0.87 34.62 -41.01
CA SER A 47 -2.02 33.74 -40.96
C SER A 47 -2.73 33.89 -39.62
N GLN A 48 -3.82 34.66 -39.60
CA GLN A 48 -4.84 34.51 -38.57
C GLN A 48 -5.28 33.05 -38.57
N THR A 49 -4.88 32.26 -37.58
CA THR A 49 -5.40 30.91 -37.38
C THR A 49 -6.89 31.04 -37.09
N THR A 50 -7.70 30.63 -38.05
CA THR A 50 -9.15 30.65 -37.95
C THR A 50 -9.65 29.43 -37.17
N LEU A 51 -10.86 29.49 -36.62
CA LEU A 51 -11.50 28.35 -35.94
C LEU A 51 -11.55 27.10 -36.83
N THR A 52 -11.63 27.30 -38.15
CA THR A 52 -11.58 26.25 -39.17
C THR A 52 -10.24 25.54 -39.27
N ASP A 53 -9.11 26.22 -39.02
CA ASP A 53 -7.79 25.60 -39.03
C ASP A 53 -7.59 24.65 -37.84
N ILE A 54 -8.26 24.95 -36.72
CA ILE A 54 -8.28 24.09 -35.51
C ILE A 54 -9.03 22.78 -35.80
N PHE A 55 -10.13 22.84 -36.56
CA PHE A 55 -10.91 21.65 -36.93
C PHE A 55 -10.30 20.84 -38.08
N ALA A 56 -9.31 21.39 -38.80
CA ALA A 56 -8.61 20.72 -39.90
C ALA A 56 -7.35 19.95 -39.45
N LEU A 57 -7.06 19.91 -38.14
CA LEU A 57 -5.90 19.19 -37.62
C LEU A 57 -6.06 17.67 -37.74
N ASN A 58 -5.04 17.03 -38.32
CA ASN A 58 -4.93 15.57 -38.36
C ASN A 58 -4.28 15.05 -37.07
N SER A 59 -4.53 13.78 -36.73
CA SER A 59 -3.99 13.14 -35.51
C SER A 59 -2.45 13.11 -35.43
N THR A 60 -1.75 13.36 -36.54
CA THR A 60 -0.30 13.30 -36.67
C THR A 60 0.38 14.67 -36.84
N SER A 61 -0.38 15.77 -37.00
CA SER A 61 0.21 17.09 -37.19
C SER A 61 0.72 17.69 -35.88
N VAL A 62 1.86 18.40 -35.94
CA VAL A 62 2.41 19.12 -34.78
C VAL A 62 1.44 20.24 -34.40
N ILE A 63 1.01 20.24 -33.13
CA ILE A 63 0.13 21.27 -32.60
C ILE A 63 0.94 22.57 -32.48
N THR A 64 0.47 23.64 -33.12
CA THR A 64 1.13 24.94 -33.07
C THR A 64 0.80 25.65 -31.75
N ARG A 65 1.72 26.53 -31.32
CA ARG A 65 1.59 27.25 -30.04
C ARG A 65 0.31 28.09 -29.93
N ASP A 66 -0.19 28.59 -31.05
CA ASP A 66 -1.40 29.41 -31.09
C ASP A 66 -2.66 28.57 -30.84
N ILE A 67 -2.71 27.35 -31.40
CA ILE A 67 -3.80 26.39 -31.19
C ILE A 67 -3.81 25.93 -29.73
N ASP A 68 -2.64 25.62 -29.17
CA ASP A 68 -2.50 25.31 -27.75
C ASP A 68 -3.01 26.45 -26.86
N ALA A 69 -2.70 27.69 -27.19
CA ALA A 69 -3.14 28.86 -26.43
C ALA A 69 -4.67 29.05 -26.48
N VAL A 70 -5.28 28.85 -27.66
CA VAL A 70 -6.73 28.92 -27.84
C VAL A 70 -7.44 27.79 -27.08
N ALA A 71 -6.95 26.55 -27.20
CA ALA A 71 -7.50 25.41 -26.48
C ALA A 71 -7.42 25.62 -24.95
N LEU A 72 -6.27 26.09 -24.44
CA LEU A 72 -6.11 26.45 -23.03
C LEU A 72 -7.07 27.56 -22.60
N HIS A 73 -7.30 28.57 -23.45
CA HIS A 73 -8.25 29.64 -23.13
C HIS A 73 -9.68 29.08 -23.01
N ILE A 74 -10.13 28.25 -23.96
CA ILE A 74 -11.47 27.66 -23.93
C ILE A 74 -11.63 26.81 -22.66
N ILE A 75 -10.63 26.00 -22.31
CA ILE A 75 -10.63 25.21 -21.08
C ILE A 75 -10.71 26.11 -19.84
N LYS A 76 -9.88 27.17 -19.76
CA LYS A 76 -9.90 28.11 -18.62
C LYS A 76 -11.23 28.85 -18.49
N GLN A 77 -11.84 29.24 -19.60
CA GLN A 77 -13.13 29.94 -19.58
C GLN A 77 -14.25 29.01 -19.11
N LYS A 78 -14.25 27.75 -19.57
CA LYS A 78 -15.15 26.71 -19.08
C LYS A 78 -14.92 26.42 -17.60
N MET A 79 -13.66 26.35 -17.15
CA MET A 79 -13.30 26.19 -15.73
C MET A 79 -13.91 27.27 -14.84
N LEU A 80 -13.91 28.53 -15.28
CA LEU A 80 -14.47 29.64 -14.52
C LEU A 80 -16.01 29.57 -14.42
N GLN A 81 -16.67 28.93 -15.39
CA GLN A 81 -18.12 28.79 -15.45
C GLN A 81 -18.63 27.56 -14.69
N THR A 82 -17.82 26.51 -14.58
CA THR A 82 -18.17 25.28 -13.86
C THR A 82 -17.85 25.38 -12.38
N THR A 83 -18.82 25.04 -11.53
CA THR A 83 -18.64 24.89 -10.08
C THR A 83 -18.03 23.52 -9.71
N SER A 84 -18.07 22.55 -10.63
CA SER A 84 -17.52 21.21 -10.48
C SER A 84 -16.04 21.13 -10.90
N ASN A 85 -15.31 20.20 -10.30
CA ASN A 85 -13.93 19.86 -10.70
C ASN A 85 -13.86 19.09 -12.03
N VAL A 86 -15.01 18.69 -12.57
CA VAL A 86 -15.17 17.98 -13.84
C VAL A 86 -15.79 18.95 -14.84
N ILE A 87 -15.17 19.04 -16.02
CA ILE A 87 -15.56 19.93 -17.12
C ILE A 87 -15.85 19.02 -18.30
N GLU A 88 -17.11 19.04 -18.73
CA GLU A 88 -17.56 18.21 -19.83
C GLU A 88 -17.63 19.05 -21.10
N PHE A 89 -16.92 18.59 -22.13
CA PHE A 89 -17.01 19.11 -23.48
C PHE A 89 -17.88 18.17 -24.29
N GLN A 90 -18.99 18.68 -24.80
CA GLN A 90 -19.79 17.93 -25.75
C GLN A 90 -18.97 17.74 -27.02
N THR A 91 -18.84 16.48 -27.41
CA THR A 91 -18.22 16.05 -28.66
C THR A 91 -19.30 15.35 -29.48
N ASP A 92 -19.08 15.23 -30.79
CA ASP A 92 -19.98 14.44 -31.67
C ASP A 92 -19.94 12.93 -31.39
N GLY A 93 -19.12 12.50 -30.42
CA GLY A 93 -19.06 11.12 -29.97
C GLY A 93 -20.18 10.77 -28.98
N PRO A 94 -20.37 9.47 -28.69
CA PRO A 94 -21.40 9.00 -27.76
C PRO A 94 -21.15 9.40 -26.29
N ARG A 95 -19.96 9.95 -25.97
CA ARG A 95 -19.62 10.40 -24.62
C ARG A 95 -18.86 11.73 -24.69
N PRO A 96 -19.19 12.71 -23.82
CA PRO A 96 -18.46 13.96 -23.74
C PRO A 96 -17.00 13.73 -23.31
N LEU A 97 -16.11 14.60 -23.76
CA LEU A 97 -14.75 14.66 -23.25
C LEU A 97 -14.76 15.32 -21.87
N CYS A 98 -14.37 14.57 -20.85
CA CYS A 98 -14.32 15.07 -19.48
C CYS A 98 -12.89 15.46 -19.10
N PHE A 99 -12.66 16.74 -18.83
CA PHE A 99 -11.42 17.22 -18.23
C PHE A 99 -11.61 17.41 -16.74
N THR A 100 -10.58 17.11 -15.97
CA THR A 100 -10.61 17.30 -14.52
C THR A 100 -9.40 18.07 -14.05
N SER A 101 -9.66 19.14 -13.30
CA SER A 101 -8.58 19.93 -12.71
C SER A 101 -8.20 19.35 -11.36
N THR A 102 -7.02 18.73 -11.29
CA THR A 102 -6.43 18.32 -10.01
C THR A 102 -5.49 19.42 -9.52
N PRO A 103 -5.81 20.14 -8.44
CA PRO A 103 -4.95 21.20 -7.93
C PRO A 103 -3.60 20.63 -7.49
N LYS A 104 -2.51 21.22 -7.97
CA LYS A 104 -1.16 20.85 -7.50
C LYS A 104 -1.00 21.27 -6.05
N ALA A 105 -0.57 20.34 -5.21
CA ALA A 105 -0.37 20.60 -3.79
C ALA A 105 0.80 21.57 -3.56
N TYR A 106 0.60 22.59 -2.71
CA TYR A 106 1.65 23.56 -2.33
C TYR A 106 2.79 22.93 -1.50
N LYS A 107 2.48 21.89 -0.73
CA LYS A 107 3.44 21.10 0.06
C LYS A 107 3.20 19.63 -0.17
N GLU A 108 4.27 18.84 -0.15
CA GLU A 108 4.17 17.38 -0.16
C GLU A 108 3.32 16.87 1.01
N SER A 109 2.79 15.66 0.87
CA SER A 109 1.95 15.05 1.91
C SER A 109 2.72 14.78 3.21
N LYS A 110 4.06 14.67 3.14
CA LYS A 110 4.94 14.47 4.30
C LYS A 110 5.00 15.71 5.20
N ASP A 111 4.93 16.91 4.62
CA ASP A 111 5.04 18.19 5.33
C ASP A 111 3.69 18.84 5.64
N ALA A 112 2.60 18.16 5.26
CA ALA A 112 1.23 18.65 5.45
C ALA A 112 0.63 18.11 6.76
N THR A 113 -0.26 18.90 7.38
CA THR A 113 -1.01 18.41 8.55
C THR A 113 -1.92 17.24 8.16
N LEU A 114 -2.17 16.33 9.11
CA LEU A 114 -3.10 15.20 8.93
C LEU A 114 -4.47 15.63 8.40
N ARG A 115 -5.00 16.78 8.86
CA ARG A 115 -6.28 17.33 8.38
C ARG A 115 -6.21 17.68 6.89
N THR A 116 -5.12 18.31 6.46
CA THR A 116 -4.89 18.65 5.05
C THR A 116 -4.74 17.40 4.19
N VAL A 117 -4.00 16.39 4.65
CA VAL A 117 -3.82 15.11 3.95
C VAL A 117 -5.17 14.41 3.77
N ARG A 118 -5.99 14.34 4.83
CA ARG A 118 -7.34 13.76 4.76
C ARG A 118 -8.24 14.49 3.77
N LYS A 119 -8.20 15.82 3.74
CA LYS A 119 -8.96 16.62 2.77
C LYS A 119 -8.54 16.30 1.33
N ARG A 120 -7.24 16.22 1.07
CA ARG A 120 -6.69 15.84 -0.26
C ARG A 120 -7.12 14.42 -0.65
N GLN A 121 -7.08 13.49 0.29
CA GLN A 121 -7.52 12.11 0.06
C GLN A 121 -9.02 12.03 -0.25
N SER A 122 -9.85 12.82 0.43
CA SER A 122 -11.29 12.92 0.10
C SER A 122 -11.50 13.38 -1.34
N GLN A 123 -10.82 14.46 -1.75
CA GLN A 123 -10.93 14.98 -3.11
C GLN A 123 -10.49 13.97 -4.17
N LEU A 124 -9.45 13.18 -3.89
CA LEU A 124 -8.99 12.12 -4.77
C LEU A 124 -10.00 10.96 -4.86
N ASN A 125 -10.65 10.61 -3.75
CA ASN A 125 -11.72 9.61 -3.74
C ASN A 125 -12.96 10.08 -4.51
N ASP A 126 -13.32 11.36 -4.38
CA ASP A 126 -14.42 11.98 -5.14
C ASP A 126 -14.10 11.99 -6.64
N TYR A 127 -12.84 12.22 -7.00
CA TYR A 127 -12.39 12.12 -8.39
C TYR A 127 -12.45 10.69 -8.95
N ILE A 128 -12.01 9.70 -8.16
CA ILE A 128 -12.10 8.30 -8.57
C ILE A 128 -13.57 7.88 -8.71
N SER A 129 -14.45 8.36 -7.83
CA SER A 129 -15.87 7.99 -7.88
C SER A 129 -16.59 8.60 -9.09
N THR A 130 -16.25 9.81 -9.51
CA THR A 130 -16.82 10.43 -10.72
C THR A 130 -16.28 9.79 -12.01
N THR A 131 -14.99 9.44 -12.06
CA THR A 131 -14.37 8.86 -13.27
C THR A 131 -14.62 7.37 -13.44
N CYS A 132 -14.50 6.56 -12.38
CA CYS A 132 -14.77 5.12 -12.42
C CYS A 132 -16.24 4.76 -12.22
N GLY A 133 -17.04 5.67 -11.68
CA GLY A 133 -18.36 5.35 -11.14
C GLY A 133 -18.28 4.42 -9.91
N GLY A 134 -19.35 3.66 -9.71
CA GLY A 134 -19.49 2.70 -8.60
C GLY A 134 -18.81 1.34 -8.81
N SER A 135 -18.26 1.07 -10.00
CA SER A 135 -17.69 -0.25 -10.33
C SER A 135 -16.37 -0.50 -9.59
N ILE A 136 -16.37 -1.50 -8.71
CA ILE A 136 -15.16 -1.96 -8.00
C ILE A 136 -14.06 -2.36 -8.98
N ARG A 137 -14.42 -3.02 -10.09
CA ARG A 137 -13.47 -3.48 -11.11
C ARG A 137 -12.76 -2.32 -11.82
N SER A 138 -13.48 -1.23 -12.09
CA SER A 138 -12.89 -0.03 -12.69
C SER A 138 -11.88 0.64 -11.76
N LYS A 139 -12.21 0.71 -10.46
CA LYS A 139 -11.30 1.24 -9.43
C LYS A 139 -10.02 0.41 -9.35
N ILE A 140 -10.15 -0.93 -9.32
CA ILE A 140 -8.99 -1.83 -9.32
C ILE A 140 -8.13 -1.55 -10.55
N ASN A 141 -8.71 -1.56 -11.76
CA ASN A 141 -7.95 -1.33 -12.98
C ASN A 141 -7.20 0.02 -12.97
N GLN A 142 -7.85 1.12 -12.59
CA GLN A 142 -7.18 2.43 -12.52
C GLN A 142 -6.07 2.45 -11.47
N THR A 143 -6.31 1.89 -10.27
CA THR A 143 -5.27 1.81 -9.24
C THR A 143 -4.08 0.97 -9.69
N THR A 144 -4.32 -0.13 -10.43
CA THR A 144 -3.21 -0.95 -10.98
C THR A 144 -2.40 -0.20 -12.03
N THR A 145 -3.04 0.56 -12.92
CA THR A 145 -2.33 1.38 -13.91
C THR A 145 -1.50 2.47 -13.23
N LEU A 146 -2.05 3.11 -12.21
CA LEU A 146 -1.36 4.12 -11.42
C LEU A 146 -0.17 3.51 -10.64
N LEU A 147 -0.34 2.34 -10.04
CA LEU A 147 0.76 1.63 -9.37
C LEU A 147 1.89 1.27 -10.35
N LYS A 148 1.56 0.80 -11.55
CA LYS A 148 2.54 0.49 -12.61
C LYS A 148 3.29 1.72 -13.13
N SER A 149 2.74 2.92 -12.96
CA SER A 149 3.41 4.15 -13.39
C SER A 149 4.53 4.60 -12.45
N PHE A 150 4.52 4.12 -11.19
CA PHE A 150 5.59 4.39 -10.24
C PHE A 150 6.80 3.49 -10.46
N ASN A 151 7.98 3.98 -10.09
CA ASN A 151 9.19 3.17 -10.08
C ASN A 151 9.13 2.10 -8.97
N GLU A 152 9.98 1.07 -9.05
CA GLU A 152 9.99 -0.05 -8.08
C GLU A 152 10.17 0.43 -6.64
N ASN A 153 11.06 1.40 -6.42
CA ASN A 153 11.30 1.98 -5.10
C ASN A 153 10.06 2.67 -4.51
N GLU A 154 9.35 3.46 -5.31
CA GLU A 154 8.10 4.13 -4.93
C GLU A 154 6.99 3.11 -4.67
N GLN A 155 6.90 2.05 -5.48
CA GLN A 155 5.97 0.96 -5.24
C GLN A 155 6.24 0.27 -3.89
N GLU A 156 7.51 0.02 -3.55
CA GLU A 156 7.86 -0.53 -2.23
C GLU A 156 7.51 0.41 -1.07
N ILE A 157 7.75 1.70 -1.24
CA ILE A 157 7.36 2.73 -0.26
C ILE A 157 5.84 2.77 -0.09
N ILE A 158 5.07 2.68 -1.18
CA ILE A 158 3.60 2.63 -1.11
C ILE A 158 3.13 1.36 -0.40
N LEU A 159 3.68 0.20 -0.75
CA LEU A 159 3.33 -1.08 -0.14
C LEU A 159 3.66 -1.09 1.36
N SER A 160 4.83 -0.60 1.74
CA SER A 160 5.21 -0.48 3.15
C SER A 160 4.32 0.47 3.95
N ASN A 161 3.96 1.61 3.38
CA ASN A 161 3.05 2.57 4.02
C ASN A 161 1.60 2.07 4.11
N SER A 162 1.18 1.22 3.17
CA SER A 162 -0.20 0.75 3.08
C SER A 162 -0.59 -0.25 4.16
N ASN A 163 0.37 -0.78 4.95
CA ASN A 163 0.18 -1.89 5.88
C ASN A 163 -0.53 -3.11 5.24
N ILE A 164 -0.52 -3.21 3.91
CA ILE A 164 -1.05 -4.36 3.19
C ILE A 164 -0.02 -5.46 3.36
N SER A 165 -0.44 -6.58 3.95
CA SER A 165 0.44 -7.73 4.12
C SER A 165 0.91 -8.22 2.76
N LYS A 166 2.22 -8.18 2.52
CA LYS A 166 2.85 -8.71 1.30
C LYS A 166 2.56 -10.22 1.17
N THR A 167 2.57 -10.91 2.31
CA THR A 167 2.39 -12.36 2.36
C THR A 167 1.70 -12.76 3.66
N LYS A 168 0.86 -13.78 3.60
CA LYS A 168 0.22 -14.38 4.77
C LYS A 168 0.69 -15.82 4.91
N ILE A 169 1.36 -16.12 6.02
CA ILE A 169 1.79 -17.49 6.34
C ILE A 169 0.68 -18.15 7.15
N SER A 170 0.23 -19.32 6.67
CA SER A 170 -0.83 -20.11 7.30
C SER A 170 -0.39 -20.67 8.66
N ALA A 171 -1.37 -21.18 9.43
CA ALA A 171 -1.06 -21.84 10.70
C ALA A 171 -0.29 -23.15 10.49
N GLU A 172 -0.52 -23.83 9.36
CA GLU A 172 0.12 -25.09 9.01
C GLU A 172 1.61 -24.89 8.74
N GLU A 173 1.94 -23.97 7.83
CA GLU A 173 3.32 -23.68 7.44
C GLU A 173 4.18 -23.19 8.61
N ILE A 174 3.62 -22.35 9.49
CA ILE A 174 4.40 -21.84 10.62
C ILE A 174 4.54 -22.87 11.73
N THR A 175 3.58 -23.78 11.88
CA THR A 175 3.65 -24.88 12.87
C THR A 175 4.61 -25.95 12.38
N SER A 176 4.63 -26.28 11.09
CA SER A 176 5.62 -27.18 10.50
C SER A 176 7.03 -26.57 10.54
N LEU A 177 7.18 -25.26 10.25
CA LEU A 177 8.44 -24.55 10.41
C LEU A 177 8.96 -24.63 11.85
N LYS A 178 8.09 -24.41 12.84
CA LYS A 178 8.44 -24.55 14.26
C LYS A 178 8.94 -25.96 14.58
N ALA A 179 8.25 -26.98 14.08
CA ALA A 179 8.60 -28.38 14.31
C ALA A 179 9.95 -28.73 13.67
N ASN A 180 10.17 -28.32 12.42
CA ASN A 180 11.41 -28.58 11.68
C ASN A 180 12.61 -27.86 12.28
N MET A 181 12.42 -26.63 12.77
CA MET A 181 13.47 -25.83 13.40
C MET A 181 13.66 -26.17 14.89
N SER A 182 12.94 -27.16 15.43
CA SER A 182 12.93 -27.53 16.86
C SER A 182 12.84 -26.31 17.80
N SER A 183 12.07 -25.29 17.38
CA SER A 183 12.06 -23.99 18.03
C SER A 183 10.94 -23.87 19.06
N THR A 184 11.18 -23.09 20.11
CA THR A 184 10.17 -22.79 21.14
C THR A 184 9.17 -21.75 20.64
N TYR A 185 7.98 -21.72 21.24
CA TYR A 185 6.99 -20.68 20.93
C TYR A 185 7.47 -19.26 21.27
N ALA A 186 8.42 -19.12 22.20
CA ALA A 186 9.04 -17.84 22.51
C ALA A 186 9.89 -17.34 21.32
N ASN A 187 10.72 -18.22 20.76
CA ASN A 187 11.52 -17.92 19.57
C ASN A 187 10.64 -17.65 18.35
N MET A 188 9.57 -18.43 18.17
CA MET A 188 8.57 -18.18 17.12
C MET A 188 7.86 -16.83 17.27
N LYS A 189 7.63 -16.38 18.51
CA LYS A 189 7.06 -15.05 18.76
C LYS A 189 8.03 -13.94 18.32
N ILE A 190 9.33 -14.10 18.58
CA ILE A 190 10.35 -13.15 18.11
C ILE A 190 10.38 -13.13 16.58
N LEU A 191 10.41 -14.31 15.94
CA LEU A 191 10.36 -14.43 14.48
C LEU A 191 9.10 -13.79 13.89
N SER A 192 7.92 -14.04 14.47
CA SER A 192 6.66 -13.45 14.00
C SER A 192 6.65 -11.92 14.10
N ARG A 193 7.31 -11.35 15.10
CA ARG A 193 7.47 -9.88 15.22
C ARG A 193 8.39 -9.34 14.13
N TRP A 194 9.50 -10.03 13.85
CA TRP A 194 10.41 -9.67 12.77
C TRP A 194 9.78 -9.85 11.38
N LEU A 195 8.94 -10.86 11.18
CA LEU A 195 8.17 -11.02 9.95
C LEU A 195 7.14 -9.91 9.79
N LYS A 196 6.51 -9.48 10.88
CA LYS A 196 5.56 -8.36 10.87
C LYS A 196 6.22 -7.03 10.48
N THR A 197 7.47 -6.77 10.86
CA THR A 197 8.21 -5.58 10.40
C THR A 197 8.47 -5.59 8.90
N ASN A 198 8.46 -6.77 8.27
CA ASN A 198 8.59 -6.96 6.83
C ASN A 198 7.24 -7.12 6.11
N ASN A 199 6.14 -6.71 6.74
CA ASN A 199 4.77 -6.84 6.21
C ASN A 199 4.33 -8.28 5.91
N ILE A 200 4.90 -9.27 6.61
CA ILE A 200 4.46 -10.67 6.53
C ILE A 200 3.59 -10.97 7.76
N ILE A 201 2.34 -11.36 7.53
CA ILE A 201 1.41 -11.70 8.61
C ILE A 201 1.42 -13.21 8.82
N CYS A 202 1.71 -13.61 10.06
CA CYS A 202 1.63 -15.00 10.49
C CYS A 202 0.27 -15.30 11.14
N ALA A 203 -0.19 -16.53 11.04
CA ALA A 203 -1.31 -17.02 11.85
C ALA A 203 -1.03 -16.83 13.36
N SER A 204 -2.08 -16.62 14.14
CA SER A 204 -1.94 -16.35 15.58
C SER A 204 -1.39 -17.56 16.35
N ASN A 205 -0.68 -17.31 17.45
CA ASN A 205 -0.17 -18.39 18.31
C ASN A 205 -1.28 -19.32 18.83
N ALA A 206 -2.50 -18.81 19.02
CA ALA A 206 -3.65 -19.61 19.42
C ALA A 206 -4.02 -20.63 18.33
N GLN A 207 -4.08 -20.19 17.07
CA GLN A 207 -4.34 -21.06 15.92
C GLN A 207 -3.21 -22.07 15.70
N GLN A 208 -1.95 -21.66 15.89
CA GLN A 208 -0.80 -22.58 15.81
C GLN A 208 -0.89 -23.67 16.87
N ARG A 209 -1.21 -23.31 18.12
CA ARG A 209 -1.32 -24.27 19.23
C ARG A 209 -2.51 -25.21 19.07
N SER A 210 -3.66 -24.73 18.60
CA SER A 210 -4.80 -25.61 18.34
C SER A 210 -4.50 -26.60 17.22
N LEU A 211 -3.82 -26.17 16.16
CA LEU A 211 -3.37 -27.03 15.08
C LEU A 211 -2.32 -28.05 15.54
N ALA A 212 -1.33 -27.61 16.32
CA ALA A 212 -0.29 -28.48 16.86
C ALA A 212 -0.86 -29.58 17.76
N LYS A 213 -1.88 -29.27 18.58
CA LYS A 213 -2.59 -30.28 19.40
C LYS A 213 -3.31 -31.31 18.53
N LYS A 214 -4.01 -30.86 17.48
CA LYS A 214 -4.65 -31.76 16.52
C LYS A 214 -3.63 -32.70 15.86
N TRP A 215 -2.45 -32.19 15.50
CA TRP A 215 -1.39 -32.99 14.88
C TRP A 215 -0.72 -33.95 15.86
N SER A 216 -0.54 -33.56 17.13
CA SER A 216 0.06 -34.42 18.13
C SER A 216 -0.88 -35.52 18.64
N CYS A 217 -2.15 -35.55 18.19
CA CYS A 217 -3.18 -36.48 18.67
C CYS A 217 -3.30 -36.54 20.21
N ASP A 218 -2.78 -35.51 20.92
CA ASP A 218 -2.79 -35.42 22.38
C ASP A 218 -4.08 -34.73 22.85
N ASP A 219 -5.22 -35.26 22.41
CA ASP A 219 -6.53 -34.83 22.86
C ASP A 219 -6.92 -35.66 24.09
N LEU A 220 -6.30 -35.36 25.23
CA LEU A 220 -6.81 -35.78 26.54
C LEU A 220 -8.05 -34.93 26.84
N ILE A 221 -9.21 -35.54 26.69
CA ILE A 221 -10.50 -34.91 26.95
C ILE A 221 -10.93 -35.30 28.35
N ILE A 222 -11.28 -34.30 29.17
CA ILE A 222 -11.84 -34.52 30.51
C ILE A 222 -13.32 -34.19 30.44
N GLU A 223 -14.16 -35.20 30.58
CA GLU A 223 -15.61 -35.07 30.64
C GLU A 223 -16.15 -35.62 31.96
N LYS A 224 -17.33 -35.15 32.38
CA LYS A 224 -18.01 -35.75 33.52
C LYS A 224 -18.83 -36.92 33.01
N ALA A 225 -18.45 -38.14 33.40
CA ALA A 225 -19.18 -39.35 33.04
C ALA A 225 -19.93 -39.89 34.27
N PRO A 226 -21.10 -40.52 34.09
CA PRO A 226 -21.83 -41.16 35.17
C PRO A 226 -21.14 -42.45 35.58
N PHE A 227 -20.70 -42.54 36.84
CA PHE A 227 -20.14 -43.75 37.43
C PHE A 227 -21.03 -44.24 38.58
N MET A 228 -21.17 -45.57 38.70
CA MET A 228 -21.77 -46.17 39.88
C MET A 228 -20.76 -46.16 41.04
N VAL A 229 -21.13 -45.52 42.14
CA VAL A 229 -20.32 -45.45 43.36
C VAL A 229 -21.13 -46.06 44.51
N GLU A 230 -20.52 -46.95 45.29
CA GLU A 230 -21.18 -47.54 46.45
C GLU A 230 -21.48 -46.47 47.51
N LYS A 231 -22.71 -46.47 48.04
CA LYS A 231 -23.10 -45.55 49.11
C LYS A 231 -22.41 -45.99 50.39
N LYS A 232 -21.60 -45.09 50.97
CA LYS A 232 -20.85 -45.30 52.22
C LYS A 232 -21.69 -45.81 53.42
N LYS A 233 -23.01 -45.63 53.39
CA LYS A 233 -23.93 -45.93 54.50
C LYS A 233 -24.67 -47.27 54.36
N SER A 234 -24.59 -47.95 53.22
CA SER A 234 -25.35 -49.19 52.99
C SER A 234 -24.63 -50.10 51.98
N LYS A 235 -24.05 -51.20 52.49
CA LYS A 235 -23.41 -52.23 51.69
C LYS A 235 -24.37 -52.76 50.63
N GLY A 236 -23.91 -52.81 49.38
CA GLY A 236 -24.72 -53.30 48.25
C GLY A 236 -25.70 -52.29 47.66
N SER A 237 -25.63 -51.01 48.04
CA SER A 237 -26.41 -49.95 47.40
C SER A 237 -25.50 -48.97 46.65
N PHE A 238 -25.87 -48.67 45.40
CA PHE A 238 -25.08 -47.83 44.50
C PHE A 238 -25.80 -46.51 44.21
N GLU A 239 -25.01 -45.47 43.97
CA GLU A 239 -25.47 -44.15 43.54
C GLU A 239 -24.73 -43.80 42.24
N ILE A 240 -25.46 -43.28 41.25
CA ILE A 240 -24.84 -42.75 40.03
C ILE A 240 -24.32 -41.36 40.35
N LYS A 241 -23.00 -41.16 40.26
CA LYS A 241 -22.35 -39.87 40.44
C LYS A 241 -21.60 -39.49 39.17
N GLU A 242 -21.76 -38.24 38.76
CA GLU A 242 -20.92 -37.65 37.73
C GLU A 242 -19.51 -37.45 38.27
N LEU A 243 -18.56 -38.27 37.81
CA LEU A 243 -17.14 -38.14 38.14
C LEU A 243 -16.34 -37.74 36.90
N PRO A 244 -15.22 -37.02 37.06
CA PRO A 244 -14.35 -36.70 35.94
C PRO A 244 -13.75 -37.97 35.35
N CYS A 245 -14.01 -38.21 34.08
CA CYS A 245 -13.39 -39.22 33.24
C CYS A 245 -12.46 -38.52 32.24
N ALA A 246 -11.19 -38.89 32.25
CA ALA A 246 -10.25 -38.47 31.21
C ALA A 246 -10.13 -39.59 30.19
N TYR A 247 -10.34 -39.29 28.91
CA TYR A 247 -10.10 -40.23 27.82
C TYR A 247 -9.27 -39.58 26.72
N ILE A 248 -8.54 -40.41 25.98
CA ILE A 248 -7.75 -39.97 24.84
C ILE A 248 -8.59 -40.24 23.59
N ASN A 249 -8.86 -39.20 22.81
CA ASN A 249 -9.72 -39.31 21.63
C ASN A 249 -9.14 -40.24 20.54
N ASN A 250 -7.80 -40.31 20.44
CA ASN A 250 -7.09 -41.22 19.54
C ASN A 250 -5.96 -41.96 20.26
N LEU A 251 -6.31 -43.05 20.95
CA LEU A 251 -5.36 -43.87 21.72
C LEU A 251 -4.23 -44.42 20.84
N HIS A 252 -4.53 -44.84 19.60
CA HIS A 252 -3.54 -45.41 18.70
C HIS A 252 -2.46 -44.38 18.32
N GLY A 253 -2.88 -43.18 17.91
CA GLY A 253 -1.94 -42.09 17.57
C GLY A 253 -1.09 -41.65 18.78
N HIS A 254 -1.68 -41.65 19.97
CA HIS A 254 -0.93 -41.33 21.19
C HIS A 254 0.13 -42.39 21.51
N ILE A 255 -0.19 -43.69 21.37
CA ILE A 255 0.78 -44.78 21.59
C ILE A 255 1.95 -44.67 20.61
N VAL A 256 1.68 -44.48 19.31
CA VAL A 256 2.74 -44.32 18.29
C VAL A 256 3.63 -43.13 18.61
N ASN A 257 3.05 -41.98 18.97
CA ASN A 257 3.83 -40.80 19.36
C ASN A 257 4.70 -41.00 20.61
N VAL A 258 4.23 -41.80 21.59
CA VAL A 258 5.01 -42.12 22.79
C VAL A 258 6.16 -43.07 22.44
N LEU A 259 5.91 -44.07 21.59
CA LEU A 259 6.94 -45.00 21.12
C LEU A 259 8.03 -44.27 20.32
N ASP A 260 7.65 -43.40 19.38
CA ASP A 260 8.59 -42.59 18.58
C ASP A 260 9.49 -41.68 19.45
N ARG A 261 9.01 -41.28 20.64
CA ARG A 261 9.79 -40.50 21.60
C ARG A 261 10.75 -41.34 22.44
N LEU A 262 10.48 -42.63 22.60
CA LEU A 262 11.33 -43.56 23.35
C LEU A 262 12.45 -44.16 22.49
N GLU A 263 12.28 -44.18 21.17
CA GLU A 263 13.31 -44.62 20.22
C GLU A 263 14.36 -43.54 19.88
N ARG A 264 14.24 -42.33 20.44
CA ARG A 264 15.23 -41.24 20.33
C ARG A 264 15.92 -40.97 21.65
#